data_AF-A0A261EXP2-F1
#
_entry.id   AF-A0A261EXP2-F1
#
_cell.length_a   1.000
_cell.length_b   1.000
_cell.length_c   1.000
_cell.angle_alpha   90.00
_cell.angle_beta   90.00
_cell.angle_gamma   90.00
#
_symmetry.space_group_name_H-M   'P 1'
#
loop_
_entity.id
_entity.type
_entity.pdbx_description
1 polymer ?
#
loop_
_entity_poly.entity_id
_entity_poly.type
_entity_poly.pdbx_seq_one_letter_code
_entity_poly.pdbx_strand_id
1 'polypeptide(L)'
;MVYEFDGTEYDKLRDMQEARRAKYLELVHGGMNFTQAARAVGVSKRTGKVSRNGRTRSTGRNERPLADWCRGDMDKPKTTCARHLGLDERITIAGMHRAGSGVRAIARTLGRAPSTVSRELHRNADDIGGGYGPNRAQQKATHRLKRPKDRKIAPGTRLWDEVRADLDTHWIPEQIAGRLRLEHPGDGSMNACHETIYQAIYVQGRGELRIQLKQAMRRGRTARRPRGDGQSRRPRFPEPMVMTGDRPADVADRYHEHQ
;
A
#
# COMPACT_ATOMS: atom_id res chain seq x y z
N MET A 1 20.61 15.00 -45.78
CA MET A 1 21.32 13.83 -45.22
C MET A 1 20.34 12.68 -45.30
N VAL A 2 20.52 11.80 -46.28
CA VAL A 2 19.66 10.62 -46.49
C VAL A 2 20.20 9.49 -45.61
N TYR A 3 19.31 8.77 -44.93
CA TYR A 3 19.69 7.68 -44.04
C TYR A 3 19.39 6.35 -44.73
N GLU A 4 20.36 5.46 -44.83
CA GLU A 4 20.18 4.18 -45.49
C GLU A 4 20.16 3.02 -44.48
N PHE A 5 19.26 2.05 -44.69
CA PHE A 5 19.26 0.80 -43.96
C PHE A 5 18.69 -0.33 -44.84
N ASP A 6 19.42 -1.45 -44.95
CA ASP A 6 19.03 -2.64 -45.75
C ASP A 6 18.73 -2.30 -47.23
N GLY A 7 19.50 -1.36 -47.82
CA GLY A 7 19.34 -0.89 -49.21
C GLY A 7 18.14 0.03 -49.43
N THR A 8 17.44 0.45 -48.37
CA THR A 8 16.34 1.43 -48.44
C THR A 8 16.79 2.78 -47.92
N GLU A 9 16.52 3.83 -48.70
CA GLU A 9 16.76 5.21 -48.31
C GLU A 9 15.57 5.78 -47.49
N TYR A 10 15.89 6.55 -46.47
CA TYR A 10 14.93 7.18 -45.56
C TYR A 10 15.24 8.68 -45.41
N ASP A 11 14.19 9.49 -45.46
CA ASP A 11 14.30 10.94 -45.29
C ASP A 11 14.63 11.36 -43.85
N LYS A 12 14.13 10.60 -42.87
CA LYS A 12 14.31 10.88 -41.44
C LYS A 12 15.01 9.74 -40.73
N LEU A 13 15.91 10.10 -39.81
CA LEU A 13 16.62 9.16 -38.95
C LEU A 13 15.68 8.27 -38.12
N ARG A 14 14.54 8.80 -37.68
CA ARG A 14 13.56 8.05 -36.88
C ARG A 14 12.95 6.90 -37.68
N ASP A 15 12.61 7.15 -38.93
CA ASP A 15 11.96 6.17 -39.81
C ASP A 15 12.94 5.03 -40.14
N MET A 16 14.19 5.36 -40.43
CA MET A 16 15.27 4.36 -40.56
C MET A 16 15.49 3.58 -39.25
N GLN A 17 15.43 4.24 -38.08
CA GLN A 17 15.55 3.56 -36.79
C GLN A 17 14.36 2.63 -36.48
N GLU A 18 13.17 2.98 -36.92
CA GLU A 18 11.97 2.15 -36.79
C GLU A 18 12.04 0.92 -37.69
N ALA A 19 12.44 1.08 -38.96
CA ALA A 19 12.69 -0.04 -39.86
C ALA A 19 13.78 -0.98 -39.32
N ARG A 20 14.86 -0.40 -38.79
CA ARG A 20 15.93 -1.13 -38.12
C ARG A 20 15.41 -1.89 -36.89
N ARG A 21 14.53 -1.28 -36.08
CA ARG A 21 13.91 -1.95 -34.94
C ARG A 21 12.99 -3.10 -35.39
N ALA A 22 12.24 -2.92 -36.47
CA ALA A 22 11.33 -3.95 -37.00
C ALA A 22 12.11 -5.19 -37.45
N LYS A 23 13.18 -5.01 -38.25
CA LYS A 23 14.07 -6.11 -38.70
C LYS A 23 14.68 -6.87 -37.51
N TYR A 24 15.08 -6.16 -36.46
CA TYR A 24 15.59 -6.79 -35.24
C TYR A 24 14.53 -7.67 -34.54
N LEU A 25 13.27 -7.22 -34.46
CA LEU A 25 12.19 -8.00 -33.85
C LEU A 25 11.84 -9.24 -34.69
N GLU A 26 11.84 -9.11 -36.02
CA GLU A 26 11.64 -10.22 -36.94
C GLU A 26 12.65 -11.35 -36.71
N LEU A 27 13.95 -11.01 -36.66
CA LEU A 27 15.02 -11.99 -36.40
C LEU A 27 14.85 -12.68 -35.03
N VAL A 28 14.46 -11.92 -34.00
CA VAL A 28 14.23 -12.48 -32.67
C VAL A 28 13.01 -13.40 -32.63
N HIS A 29 11.93 -13.05 -33.34
CA HIS A 29 10.75 -13.91 -33.47
C HIS A 29 11.04 -15.17 -34.31
N GLY A 30 11.95 -15.07 -35.28
CA GLY A 30 12.50 -16.21 -36.02
C GLY A 30 13.45 -17.11 -35.22
N GLY A 31 13.62 -16.88 -33.91
CA GLY A 31 14.40 -17.72 -33.00
C GLY A 31 15.88 -17.34 -32.88
N MET A 32 16.33 -16.26 -33.51
CA MET A 32 17.72 -15.81 -33.42
C MET A 32 18.02 -15.24 -32.01
N ASN A 33 19.20 -15.55 -31.47
CA ASN A 33 19.64 -15.01 -30.18
C ASN A 33 19.76 -13.47 -30.28
N PHE A 34 19.34 -12.76 -29.23
CA PHE A 34 19.33 -11.29 -29.14
C PHE A 34 20.68 -10.65 -29.50
N THR A 35 21.78 -11.29 -29.15
CA THR A 35 23.12 -10.78 -29.47
C THR A 35 23.45 -10.90 -30.96
N GLN A 36 23.02 -12.00 -31.58
CA GLN A 36 23.16 -12.24 -33.02
C GLN A 36 22.24 -11.30 -33.81
N ALA A 37 20.98 -11.15 -33.39
CA ALA A 37 20.04 -10.23 -34.01
C ALA A 37 20.50 -8.76 -33.93
N ALA A 38 21.08 -8.33 -32.80
CA ALA A 38 21.63 -6.99 -32.67
C ALA A 38 22.81 -6.75 -33.63
N ARG A 39 23.69 -7.75 -33.77
CA ARG A 39 24.83 -7.69 -34.69
C ARG A 39 24.39 -7.68 -36.16
N ALA A 40 23.40 -8.50 -36.52
CA ALA A 40 22.86 -8.57 -37.88
C ALA A 40 22.27 -7.23 -38.35
N VAL A 41 21.71 -6.46 -37.41
CA VAL A 41 21.04 -5.19 -37.68
C VAL A 41 21.97 -3.97 -37.45
N GLY A 42 23.25 -4.22 -37.15
CA GLY A 42 24.26 -3.17 -36.98
C GLY A 42 24.09 -2.33 -35.72
N VAL A 43 23.52 -2.88 -34.64
CA VAL A 43 23.30 -2.16 -33.37
C VAL A 43 24.03 -2.82 -32.20
N SER A 44 24.34 -2.02 -31.17
CA SER A 44 24.92 -2.56 -29.94
C SER A 44 23.93 -3.51 -29.23
N LYS A 45 24.45 -4.49 -28.49
CA LYS A 45 23.63 -5.37 -27.64
C LYS A 45 22.71 -4.59 -26.69
N ARG A 46 23.18 -3.47 -26.15
CA ARG A 46 22.38 -2.59 -25.26
C ARG A 46 21.22 -1.97 -26.04
N THR A 47 21.46 -1.49 -27.26
CA THR A 47 20.42 -0.94 -28.14
C THR A 47 19.39 -2.00 -28.50
N GLY A 48 19.81 -3.21 -28.88
CA GLY A 48 18.89 -4.33 -29.14
C GLY A 48 18.02 -4.70 -27.91
N LYS A 49 18.60 -4.66 -26.71
CA LYS A 49 17.84 -4.87 -25.46
C LYS A 49 16.77 -3.79 -25.24
N VAL A 50 17.08 -2.53 -25.55
CA VAL A 50 16.11 -1.41 -25.49
C VAL A 50 15.03 -1.56 -26.56
N SER A 51 15.38 -1.98 -27.77
CA SER A 51 14.42 -2.24 -28.85
C SER A 51 13.37 -3.28 -28.48
N ARG A 52 13.78 -4.32 -27.73
CA ARG A 52 12.91 -5.39 -27.22
C ARG A 52 12.10 -4.98 -25.98
N ASN A 53 12.78 -4.43 -24.97
CA ASN A 53 12.21 -4.25 -23.63
C ASN A 53 11.71 -2.82 -23.36
N GLY A 54 11.92 -1.90 -24.31
CA GLY A 54 11.72 -0.48 -24.09
C GLY A 54 12.86 0.16 -23.27
N ARG A 55 12.77 1.49 -23.11
CA ARG A 55 13.71 2.26 -22.29
C ARG A 55 13.24 2.21 -20.84
N THR A 56 13.96 1.52 -19.97
CA THR A 56 13.74 1.60 -18.52
C THR A 56 14.08 3.03 -18.07
N ARG A 57 13.15 3.74 -17.42
CA ARG A 57 13.46 5.05 -16.84
C ARG A 57 14.57 4.88 -15.81
N SER A 58 15.56 5.77 -15.81
CA SER A 58 16.64 5.81 -14.82
C SER A 58 16.15 6.41 -13.50
N THR A 59 15.12 5.83 -12.89
CA THR A 59 14.61 6.24 -11.57
C THR A 59 15.03 5.25 -10.49
N GLY A 60 16.29 4.76 -10.53
CA GLY A 60 16.96 4.07 -9.41
C GLY A 60 16.22 2.88 -8.75
N ARG A 61 15.11 2.44 -9.32
CA ARG A 61 14.25 1.36 -8.85
C ARG A 61 14.08 0.41 -10.02
N ASN A 62 14.38 -0.86 -9.78
CA ASN A 62 13.96 -1.95 -10.65
C ASN A 62 12.44 -2.04 -10.63
N GLU A 63 11.76 -1.12 -11.31
CA GLU A 63 10.35 -1.29 -11.63
C GLU A 63 10.27 -2.31 -12.77
N ARG A 64 9.43 -3.32 -12.59
CA ARG A 64 9.19 -4.37 -13.59
C ARG A 64 8.86 -3.72 -14.95
N PRO A 65 9.35 -4.27 -16.08
CA PRO A 65 8.96 -3.79 -17.39
C PRO A 65 7.43 -3.80 -17.52
N LEU A 66 6.84 -2.73 -18.04
CA LEU A 66 5.44 -2.68 -18.42
C LEU A 66 5.25 -3.44 -19.74
N ALA A 67 5.46 -4.76 -19.71
CA ALA A 67 5.27 -5.65 -20.84
C ALA A 67 4.70 -6.98 -20.35
N ASP A 68 3.56 -6.92 -19.69
CA ASP A 68 2.66 -8.06 -19.51
C ASP A 68 1.53 -7.95 -20.56
N TRP A 69 1.89 -8.09 -21.84
CA TRP A 69 0.89 -8.37 -22.87
C TRP A 69 0.76 -9.90 -22.94
N CYS A 70 -0.28 -10.40 -22.25
CA CYS A 70 -0.75 -11.79 -22.28
C CYS A 70 0.18 -12.84 -21.65
N ARG A 71 0.58 -12.63 -20.39
CA ARG A 71 0.69 -13.77 -19.46
C ARG A 71 -0.47 -13.62 -18.47
N GLY A 72 -1.34 -14.63 -18.41
CA GLY A 72 -2.49 -14.68 -17.50
C GLY A 72 -2.05 -14.83 -16.05
N ASP A 73 -1.27 -13.87 -15.55
CA ASP A 73 -0.86 -13.75 -14.15
C ASP A 73 -1.87 -12.85 -13.42
N MET A 74 -3.17 -13.12 -13.62
CA MET A 74 -4.14 -12.66 -12.64
C MET A 74 -3.77 -13.36 -11.34
N ASP A 75 -3.23 -12.63 -10.37
CA ASP A 75 -3.05 -13.12 -9.00
C ASP A 75 -4.32 -13.90 -8.65
N LYS A 76 -4.19 -15.21 -8.36
CA LYS A 76 -5.33 -16.03 -7.94
C LYS A 76 -6.07 -15.24 -6.87
N PRO A 77 -7.34 -14.90 -7.06
CA PRO A 77 -8.03 -14.02 -6.14
C PRO A 77 -8.00 -14.65 -4.76
N LYS A 78 -7.27 -14.01 -3.85
CA LYS A 78 -7.04 -14.57 -2.51
C LYS A 78 -8.37 -14.62 -1.78
N THR A 79 -8.78 -15.83 -1.38
CA THR A 79 -9.90 -16.03 -0.47
C THR A 79 -9.64 -15.20 0.79
N THR A 80 -10.38 -14.12 0.97
CA THR A 80 -10.13 -13.15 2.02
C THR A 80 -10.73 -13.69 3.31
N CYS A 81 -10.08 -14.67 3.94
CA CYS A 81 -10.47 -15.41 5.15
C CYS A 81 -11.87 -16.08 5.09
N ALA A 82 -12.10 -17.11 5.92
CA ALA A 82 -13.38 -17.83 5.94
C ALA A 82 -14.59 -16.94 6.25
N ARG A 83 -14.39 -15.73 6.81
CA ARG A 83 -15.47 -14.79 7.16
C ARG A 83 -16.01 -13.98 5.99
N HIS A 84 -15.21 -13.67 4.97
CA HIS A 84 -15.62 -12.78 3.89
C HIS A 84 -15.66 -13.51 2.55
N LEU A 85 -16.60 -13.10 1.69
CA LEU A 85 -16.69 -13.62 0.32
C LEU A 85 -15.52 -13.08 -0.52
N GLY A 86 -14.82 -13.99 -1.20
CA GLY A 86 -13.81 -13.68 -2.20
C GLY A 86 -14.42 -13.23 -3.54
N LEU A 87 -13.57 -12.80 -4.47
CA LEU A 87 -14.02 -12.37 -5.79
C LEU A 87 -14.63 -13.54 -6.59
N ASP A 88 -14.02 -14.72 -6.55
CA ASP A 88 -14.53 -15.93 -7.23
C ASP A 88 -15.93 -16.31 -6.73
N GLU A 89 -16.12 -16.33 -5.41
CA GLU A 89 -17.43 -16.60 -4.81
C GLU A 89 -18.46 -15.57 -5.30
N ARG A 90 -18.09 -14.29 -5.39
CA ARG A 90 -18.98 -13.24 -5.93
C ARG A 90 -19.29 -13.43 -7.41
N ILE A 91 -18.33 -13.85 -8.23
CA ILE A 91 -18.54 -14.14 -9.66
C ILE A 91 -19.52 -15.31 -9.81
N THR A 92 -19.35 -16.37 -9.02
CA THR A 92 -20.27 -17.52 -8.99
C THR A 92 -21.67 -17.11 -8.54
N ILE A 93 -21.80 -16.28 -7.49
CA ILE A 93 -23.10 -15.71 -7.08
C ILE A 93 -23.75 -14.97 -8.26
N ALA A 94 -23.00 -14.12 -8.97
CA ALA A 94 -23.53 -13.34 -10.07
C ALA A 94 -23.98 -14.22 -11.25
N GLY A 95 -23.19 -15.22 -11.62
CA GLY A 95 -23.54 -16.16 -12.69
C GLY A 95 -24.80 -16.96 -12.36
N MET A 96 -24.87 -17.56 -11.17
CA MET A 96 -26.02 -18.35 -10.76
C MET A 96 -27.27 -17.51 -10.55
N HIS A 97 -27.13 -16.29 -10.00
CA HIS A 97 -28.26 -15.37 -9.83
C HIS A 97 -28.86 -14.93 -11.18
N ARG A 98 -28.01 -14.65 -12.19
CA ARG A 98 -28.48 -14.35 -13.56
C ARG A 98 -29.15 -15.56 -14.22
N ALA A 99 -28.70 -16.76 -13.91
CA ALA A 99 -29.34 -18.00 -14.36
C ALA A 99 -30.65 -18.34 -13.61
N GLY A 100 -31.14 -17.45 -12.73
CA GLY A 100 -32.39 -17.66 -11.98
C GLY A 100 -32.29 -18.64 -10.81
N SER A 101 -31.08 -19.02 -10.40
CA SER A 101 -30.90 -19.92 -9.25
C SER A 101 -31.32 -19.24 -7.94
N GLY A 102 -32.14 -19.94 -7.14
CA GLY A 102 -32.53 -19.45 -5.82
C GLY A 102 -31.36 -19.39 -4.84
N VAL A 103 -31.44 -18.50 -3.85
CA VAL A 103 -30.39 -18.23 -2.84
C VAL A 103 -29.85 -19.51 -2.16
N ARG A 104 -30.74 -20.46 -1.85
CA ARG A 104 -30.36 -21.74 -1.20
C ARG A 104 -29.52 -22.62 -2.13
N ALA A 105 -29.77 -22.61 -3.44
CA ALA A 105 -28.98 -23.37 -4.40
C ALA A 105 -27.57 -22.79 -4.53
N ILE A 106 -27.46 -21.47 -4.68
CA ILE A 106 -26.18 -20.74 -4.72
C ILE A 106 -25.35 -21.02 -3.47
N ALA A 107 -25.99 -20.98 -2.29
CA ALA A 107 -25.34 -21.22 -1.01
C ALA A 107 -24.78 -22.64 -0.89
N ARG A 108 -25.51 -23.66 -1.37
CA ARG A 108 -25.03 -25.05 -1.41
C ARG A 108 -23.81 -25.19 -2.32
N THR A 109 -23.83 -24.60 -3.51
CA THR A 109 -22.70 -24.64 -4.45
C THR A 109 -21.43 -24.01 -3.87
N LEU A 110 -21.58 -22.95 -3.07
CA LEU A 110 -20.45 -22.24 -2.45
C LEU A 110 -20.01 -22.84 -1.10
N GLY A 111 -20.76 -23.81 -0.55
CA GLY A 111 -20.54 -24.29 0.82
C GLY A 111 -20.75 -23.19 1.87
N ARG A 112 -21.68 -22.24 1.63
CA ARG A 112 -21.96 -21.10 2.52
C ARG A 112 -23.37 -21.16 3.09
N ALA A 113 -23.60 -20.41 4.17
CA ALA A 113 -24.94 -20.22 4.70
C ALA A 113 -25.82 -19.43 3.70
N PRO A 114 -27.11 -19.79 3.50
CA PRO A 114 -28.03 -19.04 2.64
C PRO A 114 -28.15 -17.56 3.02
N SER A 115 -28.05 -17.26 4.32
CA SER A 115 -28.06 -15.88 4.83
C SER A 115 -26.84 -15.05 4.37
N THR A 116 -25.70 -15.68 4.08
CA THR A 116 -24.53 -14.98 3.53
C THR A 116 -24.79 -14.51 2.11
N VAL A 117 -25.34 -15.39 1.26
CA VAL A 117 -25.67 -15.06 -0.13
C VAL A 117 -26.80 -14.02 -0.19
N SER A 118 -27.87 -14.20 0.60
CA SER A 118 -28.97 -13.23 0.68
C SER A 118 -28.48 -11.83 1.09
N ARG A 119 -27.67 -11.74 2.16
CA ARG A 119 -27.11 -10.45 2.60
C ARG A 119 -26.17 -9.83 1.57
N GLU A 120 -25.43 -10.64 0.81
CA GLU A 120 -24.52 -10.13 -0.23
C GLU A 120 -25.29 -9.51 -1.40
N LEU A 121 -26.32 -10.21 -1.88
CA LEU A 121 -27.19 -9.74 -2.97
C LEU A 121 -27.94 -8.48 -2.56
N HIS A 122 -28.52 -8.46 -1.36
CA HIS A 122 -29.27 -7.30 -0.86
C HIS A 122 -28.37 -6.07 -0.64
N ARG A 123 -27.19 -6.26 -0.03
CA ARG A 123 -26.29 -5.15 0.35
C ARG A 123 -25.54 -4.54 -0.85
N ASN A 124 -25.38 -5.28 -1.94
CA ASN A 124 -24.62 -4.84 -3.10
C ASN A 124 -25.42 -4.90 -4.41
N ALA A 125 -26.75 -4.87 -4.33
CA ALA A 125 -27.59 -4.59 -5.48
C ALA A 125 -27.25 -3.21 -6.06
N ASP A 126 -27.32 -3.08 -7.38
CA ASP A 126 -27.08 -1.81 -8.06
C ASP A 126 -28.35 -0.97 -8.10
N ASP A 127 -28.26 0.23 -7.54
CA ASP A 127 -29.39 1.17 -7.39
C ASP A 127 -29.98 1.64 -8.73
N ILE A 128 -29.20 1.60 -9.81
CA ILE A 128 -29.54 2.18 -11.12
C ILE A 128 -30.05 1.12 -12.12
N GLY A 129 -29.64 -0.14 -11.97
CA GLY A 129 -29.94 -1.20 -12.95
C GLY A 129 -30.47 -2.50 -12.36
N GLY A 130 -30.72 -2.55 -11.04
CA GLY A 130 -31.23 -3.73 -10.34
C GLY A 130 -30.31 -4.96 -10.36
N GLY A 131 -29.15 -4.86 -11.01
CA GLY A 131 -28.21 -5.94 -11.19
C GLY A 131 -27.29 -6.13 -10.00
N TYR A 132 -26.74 -7.34 -9.87
CA TYR A 132 -25.65 -7.63 -8.93
C TYR A 132 -24.31 -7.69 -9.69
N GLY A 133 -23.42 -6.74 -9.40
CA GLY A 133 -22.09 -6.63 -10.00
C GLY A 133 -20.98 -7.17 -9.09
N PRO A 134 -20.28 -8.29 -9.42
CA PRO A 134 -19.31 -8.91 -8.51
C PRO A 134 -18.07 -8.04 -8.25
N ASN A 135 -17.53 -7.37 -9.28
CA ASN A 135 -16.38 -6.48 -9.14
C ASN A 135 -16.70 -5.25 -8.28
N ARG A 136 -17.90 -4.68 -8.45
CA ARG A 136 -18.39 -3.55 -7.66
C ARG A 136 -18.64 -3.97 -6.20
N ALA A 137 -19.20 -5.16 -5.98
CA ALA A 137 -19.37 -5.72 -4.63
C ALA A 137 -18.01 -5.93 -3.94
N GLN A 138 -17.00 -6.43 -4.66
CA GLN A 138 -15.63 -6.55 -4.17
C GLN A 138 -15.01 -5.18 -3.82
N GLN A 139 -15.17 -4.18 -4.68
CA GLN A 139 -14.69 -2.82 -4.42
C GLN A 139 -15.38 -2.20 -3.19
N LYS A 140 -16.70 -2.32 -3.08
CA LYS A 140 -17.46 -1.85 -1.90
C LYS A 140 -16.99 -2.56 -0.63
N ALA A 141 -16.77 -3.87 -0.67
CA ALA A 141 -16.28 -4.65 0.47
C ALA A 141 -14.87 -4.24 0.90
N THR A 142 -13.94 -4.09 -0.04
CA THR A 142 -12.57 -3.63 0.25
C THR A 142 -12.54 -2.21 0.80
N HIS A 143 -13.40 -1.32 0.31
CA HIS A 143 -13.53 0.03 0.86
C HIS A 143 -14.04 0.01 2.31
N ARG A 144 -15.08 -0.79 2.60
CA ARG A 144 -15.63 -0.95 3.96
C ARG A 144 -14.63 -1.54 4.95
N LEU A 145 -13.75 -2.43 4.49
CA LEU A 145 -12.68 -3.03 5.32
C LEU A 145 -11.68 -1.99 5.83
N LYS A 146 -11.47 -0.89 5.10
CA LYS A 146 -10.50 0.15 5.49
C LYS A 146 -10.85 0.82 6.82
N ARG A 147 -12.14 0.81 7.23
CA ARG A 147 -12.68 1.43 8.46
C ARG A 147 -11.86 2.65 8.90
N PRO A 148 -11.77 3.70 8.05
CA PRO A 148 -11.01 4.88 8.43
C PRO A 148 -11.65 5.46 9.69
N LYS A 149 -10.84 5.61 10.74
CA LYS A 149 -11.25 6.35 11.93
C LYS A 149 -10.94 7.82 11.68
N ASP A 150 -11.90 8.68 11.97
CA ASP A 150 -11.66 10.11 11.97
C ASP A 150 -10.55 10.42 12.97
N ARG A 151 -9.59 11.22 12.50
CA ARG A 151 -8.45 11.58 13.33
C ARG A 151 -8.90 12.67 14.27
N LYS A 152 -8.42 12.60 15.51
CA LYS A 152 -8.68 13.63 16.52
C LYS A 152 -8.23 15.03 16.08
N ILE A 153 -7.08 15.09 15.42
CA ILE A 153 -6.54 16.31 14.81
C ILE A 153 -6.83 16.23 13.31
N ALA A 154 -7.84 16.96 12.85
CA ALA A 154 -8.28 16.97 11.47
C ALA A 154 -8.66 18.40 11.04
N PRO A 155 -8.50 18.78 9.76
CA PRO A 155 -8.93 20.09 9.29
C PRO A 155 -10.40 20.35 9.66
N GLY A 156 -10.68 21.51 10.23
CA GLY A 156 -12.02 21.89 10.70
C GLY A 156 -12.34 21.50 12.16
N THR A 157 -11.44 20.81 12.88
CA THR A 157 -11.58 20.65 14.33
C THR A 157 -10.92 21.81 15.08
N ARG A 158 -11.51 22.26 16.19
CA ARG A 158 -10.92 23.32 17.04
C ARG A 158 -9.48 23.00 17.47
N LEU A 159 -9.22 21.72 17.77
CA LEU A 159 -7.88 21.23 18.11
C LEU A 159 -6.86 21.40 16.96
N TRP A 160 -7.29 21.31 15.70
CA TRP A 160 -6.41 21.54 14.56
C TRP A 160 -5.96 22.99 14.47
N ASP A 161 -6.86 23.94 14.71
CA ASP A 161 -6.53 25.36 14.63
C ASP A 161 -5.54 25.79 15.71
N GLU A 162 -5.71 25.30 16.95
CA GLU A 162 -4.76 25.51 18.06
C GLU A 162 -3.38 24.93 17.76
N VAL A 163 -3.34 23.67 17.31
CA VAL A 163 -2.08 23.00 16.95
C VAL A 163 -1.41 23.71 15.78
N ARG A 164 -2.17 24.22 14.80
CA ARG A 164 -1.63 24.98 13.67
C ARG A 164 -1.02 26.30 14.13
N ALA A 165 -1.72 27.08 14.95
CA ALA A 165 -1.24 28.35 15.48
C ALA A 165 0.06 28.20 16.28
N ASP A 166 0.16 27.14 17.08
CA ASP A 166 1.39 26.83 17.82
C ASP A 166 2.55 26.42 16.92
N LEU A 167 2.27 25.65 15.87
CA LEU A 167 3.30 25.25 14.90
C LEU A 167 3.79 26.45 14.08
N ASP A 168 2.91 27.40 13.75
CA ASP A 168 3.26 28.65 13.05
C ASP A 168 4.16 29.55 13.90
N THR A 169 4.04 29.46 15.23
CA THR A 169 4.91 30.15 16.20
C THR A 169 6.14 29.30 16.60
N HIS A 170 6.44 28.23 15.88
CA HIS A 170 7.59 27.35 16.06
C HIS A 170 7.64 26.55 17.38
N TRP A 171 6.49 26.32 18.01
CA TRP A 171 6.45 25.46 19.20
C TRP A 171 6.77 24.01 18.83
N ILE A 172 7.52 23.32 19.70
CA ILE A 172 7.76 21.89 19.50
C ILE A 172 6.52 21.09 19.94
N PRO A 173 6.19 19.96 19.29
CA PRO A 173 4.99 19.16 19.61
C PRO A 173 4.85 18.72 21.08
N GLU A 174 5.97 18.59 21.80
CA GLU A 174 5.97 18.31 23.25
C GLU A 174 5.48 19.51 24.07
N GLN A 175 5.86 20.74 23.69
CA GLN A 175 5.36 21.97 24.32
C GLN A 175 3.88 22.17 24.03
N ILE A 176 3.45 21.94 22.78
CA ILE A 176 2.03 22.03 22.37
C ILE A 176 1.17 21.08 23.22
N ALA A 177 1.60 19.82 23.36
CA ALA A 177 0.89 18.85 24.19
C ALA A 177 0.83 19.26 25.67
N GLY A 178 1.89 19.89 26.18
CA GLY A 178 1.93 20.43 27.55
C GLY A 178 0.97 21.61 27.74
N ARG A 179 1.01 22.59 26.84
CA ARG A 179 0.15 23.78 26.82
C ARG A 179 -1.33 23.38 26.79
N LEU A 180 -1.72 22.54 25.83
CA LEU A 180 -3.10 22.08 25.67
C LEU A 180 -3.65 21.42 26.94
N ARG A 181 -2.80 20.69 27.68
CA ARG A 181 -3.20 20.05 28.95
C ARG A 181 -3.40 21.04 30.08
N LEU A 182 -2.63 22.12 30.10
CA LEU A 182 -2.73 23.17 31.12
C LEU A 182 -3.92 24.10 30.86
N GLU A 183 -4.17 24.44 29.60
CA GLU A 183 -5.25 25.36 29.20
C GLU A 183 -6.62 24.68 29.12
N HIS A 184 -6.65 23.37 28.89
CA HIS A 184 -7.90 22.60 28.80
C HIS A 184 -7.94 21.43 29.80
N PRO A 185 -7.87 21.69 31.11
CA PRO A 185 -8.02 20.64 32.12
C PRO A 185 -9.48 20.17 32.12
N GLY A 186 -9.71 18.92 31.73
CA GLY A 186 -11.05 18.30 31.72
C GLY A 186 -11.71 18.18 30.35
N ASP A 187 -11.25 18.91 29.33
CA ASP A 187 -11.71 18.69 27.95
C ASP A 187 -10.84 17.65 27.25
N GLY A 188 -11.30 16.40 27.28
CA GLY A 188 -10.64 15.29 26.60
C GLY A 188 -10.53 15.48 25.09
N SER A 189 -11.39 16.29 24.45
CA SER A 189 -11.36 16.52 23.00
C SER A 189 -10.20 17.42 22.56
N MET A 190 -9.83 18.40 23.40
CA MET A 190 -8.74 19.36 23.17
C MET A 190 -7.36 18.84 23.61
N ASN A 191 -7.33 17.73 24.33
CA ASN A 191 -6.09 17.15 24.84
C ASN A 191 -5.46 16.15 23.86
N ALA A 192 -4.28 16.44 23.32
CA ALA A 192 -3.52 15.52 22.47
C ALA A 192 -2.11 15.26 23.02
N CYS A 193 -1.65 14.01 22.96
CA CYS A 193 -0.24 13.73 23.22
C CYS A 193 0.63 14.16 22.03
N HIS A 194 1.91 14.42 22.29
CA HIS A 194 2.85 14.85 21.26
C HIS A 194 2.96 13.85 20.09
N GLU A 195 2.76 12.54 20.33
CA GLU A 195 2.73 11.52 19.28
C GLU A 195 1.52 11.69 18.35
N THR A 196 0.35 12.07 18.86
CA THR A 196 -0.84 12.38 18.04
C THR A 196 -0.61 13.62 17.18
N ILE A 197 0.05 14.64 17.74
CA ILE A 197 0.43 15.87 17.01
C ILE A 197 1.44 15.52 15.90
N TYR A 198 2.47 14.72 16.21
CA TYR A 198 3.39 14.21 15.19
C TYR A 198 2.66 13.44 14.08
N GLN A 199 1.73 12.55 14.43
CA GLN A 199 0.96 11.81 13.43
C GLN A 199 0.09 12.71 12.55
N ALA A 200 -0.48 13.78 13.10
CA ALA A 200 -1.25 14.77 12.34
C ALA A 200 -0.35 15.46 11.31
N ILE A 201 0.79 16.00 11.78
CA ILE A 201 1.83 16.62 10.97
C ILE A 201 2.27 15.69 9.81
N TYR A 202 2.61 14.43 10.11
CA TYR A 202 3.18 13.52 9.11
C TYR A 202 2.15 13.00 8.10
N VAL A 203 0.91 12.76 8.52
CA VAL A 203 -0.10 12.17 7.61
C VAL A 203 -0.88 13.22 6.82
N GLN A 204 -1.11 14.41 7.38
CA GLN A 204 -1.69 15.54 6.64
C GLN A 204 -0.65 16.29 5.81
N GLY A 205 0.65 16.14 6.08
CA GLY A 205 1.77 16.65 5.28
C GLY A 205 1.96 15.98 3.90
N ARG A 206 0.89 15.51 3.24
CA ARG A 206 0.95 15.16 1.81
C ARG A 206 0.82 16.44 0.98
N GLY A 207 1.93 17.15 0.79
CA GLY A 207 1.98 18.38 -0.02
C GLY A 207 2.80 19.51 0.62
N GLU A 208 2.42 20.75 0.32
CA GLU A 208 3.11 22.01 0.68
C GLU A 208 3.43 22.15 2.18
N LEU A 209 2.62 21.56 3.07
CA LEU A 209 2.86 21.58 4.51
C LEU A 209 4.16 20.87 4.94
N ARG A 210 4.69 19.93 4.15
CA ARG A 210 6.04 19.35 4.39
C ARG A 210 7.16 20.36 4.18
N ILE A 211 6.96 21.38 3.34
CA ILE A 211 7.98 22.37 2.98
C ILE A 211 8.07 23.44 4.08
N GLN A 212 6.92 23.98 4.51
CA GLN A 212 6.84 24.96 5.60
C GLN A 212 7.27 24.37 6.95
N LEU A 213 6.89 23.12 7.23
CA LEU A 213 7.28 22.45 8.46
C LEU A 213 8.78 22.07 8.50
N LYS A 214 9.43 21.87 7.35
CA LYS A 214 10.89 21.66 7.27
C LYS A 214 11.67 22.94 7.60
N GLN A 215 11.09 24.11 7.29
CA GLN A 215 11.63 25.42 7.67
C GLN A 215 11.30 25.78 9.12
N ALA A 216 10.10 25.43 9.61
CA ALA A 216 9.67 25.73 10.97
C ALA A 216 10.29 24.83 12.04
N MET A 217 10.78 23.65 11.68
CA MET A 217 11.45 22.75 12.62
C MET A 217 12.93 23.10 12.75
N ARG A 218 13.38 23.39 13.98
CA ARG A 218 14.79 23.67 14.35
C ARG A 218 15.82 22.65 13.84
N ARG A 219 15.41 21.42 13.50
CA ARG A 219 16.28 20.33 12.98
C ARG A 219 15.98 19.90 11.54
N GLY A 220 15.00 20.50 10.86
CA GLY A 220 14.71 20.28 9.43
C GLY A 220 14.35 18.85 9.00
N ARG A 221 13.99 17.95 9.93
CA ARG A 221 13.72 16.54 9.62
C ARG A 221 12.26 16.31 9.28
N THR A 222 12.02 15.82 8.07
CA THR A 222 10.66 15.50 7.57
C THR A 222 10.23 14.05 7.85
N ALA A 223 11.12 13.24 8.41
CA ALA A 223 10.85 11.87 8.81
C ALA A 223 11.38 11.60 10.21
N ARG A 224 10.62 10.82 10.97
CA ARG A 224 11.01 10.36 12.31
C ARG A 224 12.28 9.52 12.21
N ARG A 225 13.25 9.75 13.11
CA ARG A 225 14.32 8.78 13.35
C ARG A 225 13.70 7.56 14.04
N PRO A 226 13.71 6.36 13.42
CA PRO A 226 13.25 5.17 14.10
C PRO A 226 14.02 5.03 15.42
N ARG A 227 13.30 4.81 16.53
CA ARG A 227 13.89 4.68 17.89
C ARG A 227 14.39 3.26 18.18
N GLY A 228 14.60 2.46 17.14
CA GLY A 228 15.11 1.11 17.24
C GLY A 228 15.28 0.47 15.87
N ASP A 229 16.28 -0.38 15.77
CA ASP A 229 16.53 -1.27 14.65
C ASP A 229 15.51 -2.40 14.85
N GLY A 230 14.69 -2.74 13.86
CA GLY A 230 13.58 -3.70 14.00
C GLY A 230 13.93 -5.12 14.48
N GLN A 231 15.17 -5.33 14.93
CA GLN A 231 15.73 -6.54 15.51
C GLN A 231 15.85 -6.49 17.04
N SER A 232 15.82 -5.31 17.70
CA SER A 232 15.97 -5.24 19.15
C SER A 232 14.62 -5.41 19.86
N ARG A 233 14.29 -6.65 20.25
CA ARG A 233 13.28 -6.87 21.30
C ARG A 233 13.86 -6.34 22.61
N ARG A 234 13.37 -5.21 23.10
CA ARG A 234 13.65 -4.80 24.48
C ARG A 234 13.07 -5.87 25.41
N PRO A 235 13.84 -6.40 26.38
CA PRO A 235 13.27 -7.32 27.36
C PRO A 235 12.15 -6.60 28.11
N ARG A 236 11.05 -7.32 28.38
CA ARG A 236 9.85 -6.78 29.05
C ARG A 236 10.17 -6.29 30.47
N PHE A 237 11.20 -6.86 31.10
CA PHE A 237 11.68 -6.51 32.42
C PHE A 237 13.13 -6.02 32.35
N PRO A 238 13.52 -5.00 33.15
CA PRO A 238 14.92 -4.57 33.29
C PRO A 238 15.81 -5.64 33.90
N GLU A 239 15.22 -6.46 34.77
CA GLU A 239 15.90 -7.53 35.51
C GLU A 239 15.78 -8.86 34.77
N PRO A 240 16.85 -9.69 34.76
CA PRO A 240 16.79 -11.03 34.22
C PRO A 240 15.80 -11.88 35.01
N MET A 241 14.98 -12.66 34.32
CA MET A 241 14.01 -13.55 34.95
C MET A 241 14.76 -14.67 35.70
N VAL A 242 14.64 -14.68 37.03
CA VAL A 242 15.16 -15.77 37.88
C VAL A 242 14.20 -16.95 37.76
N MET A 243 14.71 -18.11 37.35
CA MET A 243 13.91 -19.34 37.34
C MET A 243 13.55 -19.72 38.78
N THR A 244 12.38 -20.34 38.99
CA THR A 244 11.92 -20.71 40.34
C THR A 244 12.92 -21.58 41.12
N GLY A 245 13.76 -22.34 40.41
CA GLY A 245 14.83 -23.16 41.01
C GLY A 245 16.10 -22.40 41.41
N ASP A 246 16.30 -21.19 40.89
CA ASP A 246 17.46 -20.33 41.17
C ASP A 246 17.13 -19.23 42.20
N ARG A 247 15.98 -19.35 42.88
CA ARG A 247 15.59 -18.42 43.93
C ARG A 247 16.54 -18.58 45.12
N PRO A 248 17.11 -17.50 45.67
CA PRO A 248 17.94 -17.55 46.86
C PRO A 248 17.23 -18.23 48.05
N ALA A 249 17.95 -19.09 48.78
CA ALA A 249 17.39 -19.98 49.80
C ALA A 249 16.72 -19.23 50.98
N ASP A 250 17.22 -18.03 51.26
CA ASP A 250 16.74 -17.05 52.24
C ASP A 250 15.28 -16.60 52.03
N VAL A 251 14.66 -16.97 50.89
CA VAL A 251 13.24 -16.70 50.67
C VAL A 251 12.32 -17.86 51.07
N ALA A 252 12.84 -19.06 51.29
CA ALA A 252 12.10 -20.16 51.92
C ALA A 252 11.95 -19.97 53.43
N ASP A 253 12.90 -19.26 54.06
CA ASP A 253 13.02 -19.13 55.52
C ASP A 253 12.32 -17.90 56.11
N ARG A 254 11.41 -17.25 55.36
CA ARG A 254 10.55 -16.21 55.95
C ARG A 254 9.52 -16.87 56.86
N TYR A 255 9.91 -17.13 58.11
CA TYR A 255 8.98 -17.35 59.20
C TYR A 255 8.02 -16.16 59.25
N HIS A 256 6.75 -16.43 58.95
CA HIS A 256 5.67 -15.48 59.19
C HIS A 256 5.48 -15.37 60.71
N GLU A 257 6.20 -14.45 61.35
CA GLU A 257 5.80 -13.95 62.66
C GLU A 257 4.51 -13.16 62.48
N HIS A 258 3.39 -13.76 62.88
CA HIS A 258 2.14 -13.05 63.10
C HIS A 258 2.26 -12.24 64.40
N GLN A 259 2.29 -10.92 64.27
CA GLN A 259 1.79 -9.99 65.29
C GLN A 259 0.65 -9.17 64.70
#